data_AF-A0A2B4RY68-F1
#
_entry.id   AF-A0A2B4RY68-F1
#
_cell.length_a   1.000
_cell.length_b   1.000
_cell.length_c   1.000
_cell.angle_alpha   90.00
_cell.angle_beta   90.00
_cell.angle_gamma   90.00
#
_symmetry.space_group_name_H-M   'P 1'
#
loop_
_entity.id
_entity.type
_entity.pdbx_description
1 polymer ?
#
loop_
_entity_poly.entity_id
_entity_poly.type
_entity_poly.pdbx_seq_one_letter_code
_entity_poly.pdbx_strand_id
1 'polypeptide(L)'
;MMKKKESKKYLQGSGKTFKMKEFQKYLIKKEEMDFSLEERDGHIVYVPSKSKVDEIPGGCFLHMLNDQLVSSFGLNLGGTLEYLSSSEHYPLTLVFRAEHGQEGNHTKKKFTYPVPDNFFGEIAPLTDKEIAHYTKLAQSWVKGLLDASTSNEGFEYICTKNDVDVYQGTRPGSQLHLIRGVTRVKASKDEARALMISDTTEKFRRLFHMIDAHFQDGLVLHQFPANYRAPEVPFFSMKWAVMGSPGPVWFRDVCWLEYGDIIIDEAGNELGFGVGSSIARPECPTLENYKLVRAEILSTGYVFKHCADDPGYMDVIYVIQADPKGWIPKWAVNMFAWQQALNVSRIRKIIEGTLRARERMSHHERHGAEVQGVIIPHGQTHTVHIKVAQTPTRITFGFCSNHYDIGCYISGLPAGREWSKSKRFSSHVTPVNGQVG
;
A
#
# COMPACT_ATOMS: atom_id res chain seq x y z
N MET A 1 43.19 32.79 -17.05
CA MET A 1 43.09 32.77 -18.53
C MET A 1 42.43 31.45 -18.94
N MET A 2 41.10 31.46 -19.01
CA MET A 2 40.27 30.33 -19.43
C MET A 2 40.34 30.14 -20.95
N LYS A 3 40.41 28.89 -21.44
CA LYS A 3 40.05 28.56 -22.82
C LYS A 3 38.95 27.50 -22.86
N LYS A 4 37.81 27.93 -23.40
CA LYS A 4 36.65 27.17 -23.92
C LYS A 4 37.02 26.31 -25.13
N LYS A 5 36.31 25.17 -25.30
CA LYS A 5 35.44 24.81 -26.46
C LYS A 5 34.95 23.36 -26.29
N GLU A 6 33.64 23.13 -26.09
CA GLU A 6 32.61 22.78 -27.12
C GLU A 6 32.79 21.37 -27.71
N SER A 7 31.77 20.50 -27.92
CA SER A 7 30.31 20.54 -27.75
C SER A 7 29.70 19.19 -28.22
N LYS A 8 28.40 18.97 -27.88
CA LYS A 8 27.32 18.14 -28.52
C LYS A 8 26.73 17.08 -27.57
N LYS A 9 25.48 17.19 -27.08
CA LYS A 9 24.10 17.24 -27.66
C LYS A 9 23.42 15.86 -27.65
N TYR A 10 22.08 15.91 -27.51
CA TYR A 10 21.06 14.84 -27.36
C TYR A 10 20.86 14.38 -25.90
N LEU A 11 19.66 14.40 -25.28
CA LEU A 11 18.29 14.37 -25.81
C LEU A 11 17.40 15.49 -25.23
N GLN A 12 16.67 16.16 -26.12
CA GLN A 12 15.39 16.79 -25.79
C GLN A 12 14.36 15.68 -25.56
N GLY A 13 13.97 15.47 -24.32
CA GLY A 13 12.69 14.85 -23.97
C GLY A 13 11.69 15.96 -23.66
N SER A 14 10.58 15.99 -24.39
CA SER A 14 9.47 16.92 -24.19
C SER A 14 8.77 16.67 -22.85
N GLY A 15 9.37 17.14 -21.75
CA GLY A 15 8.68 17.30 -20.49
C GLY A 15 7.73 18.48 -20.61
N LYS A 16 6.44 18.21 -20.82
CA LYS A 16 5.43 19.21 -20.47
C LYS A 16 5.43 19.31 -18.95
N THR A 17 6.23 20.21 -18.41
CA THR A 17 6.05 20.71 -17.04
C THR A 17 4.67 21.34 -17.00
N PHE A 18 3.70 20.67 -16.41
CA PHE A 18 2.38 21.24 -16.17
C PHE A 18 2.56 22.35 -15.13
N LYS A 19 2.61 23.60 -15.57
CA LYS A 19 2.52 24.75 -14.67
C LYS A 19 1.07 24.81 -14.18
N MET A 20 0.88 24.72 -12.86
CA MET A 20 -0.40 24.98 -12.23
C MET A 20 -0.89 26.38 -12.62
N LYS A 21 -2.18 26.52 -12.95
CA LYS A 21 -2.78 27.81 -13.30
C LYS A 21 -3.16 28.54 -12.01
N GLU A 22 -2.53 29.68 -11.79
CA GLU A 22 -2.79 30.56 -10.65
C GLU A 22 -3.63 31.75 -11.09
N PHE A 23 -4.51 32.20 -10.20
CA PHE A 23 -5.32 33.39 -10.38
C PHE A 23 -5.05 34.33 -9.21
N GLN A 24 -4.72 35.58 -9.50
CA GLN A 24 -4.38 36.56 -8.49
C GLN A 24 -5.47 37.63 -8.41
N LYS A 25 -5.87 37.99 -7.19
CA LYS A 25 -6.78 39.10 -6.92
C LYS A 25 -6.11 40.05 -5.95
N TYR A 26 -6.01 41.31 -6.36
CA TYR A 26 -5.47 42.39 -5.55
C TYR A 26 -6.62 43.22 -4.99
N LEU A 27 -6.61 43.48 -3.69
CA LEU A 27 -7.65 44.22 -2.98
C LEU A 27 -7.03 45.39 -2.24
N ILE A 28 -7.49 46.61 -2.49
CA ILE A 28 -7.03 47.83 -1.82
C ILE A 28 -7.80 48.06 -0.52
N LYS A 29 -9.02 47.55 -0.43
CA LYS A 29 -9.90 47.65 0.74
C LYS A 29 -10.93 46.53 0.74
N LYS A 30 -11.55 46.29 1.90
CA LYS A 30 -12.50 45.19 2.11
C LYS A 30 -13.72 45.25 1.19
N GLU A 31 -14.19 46.46 0.88
CA GLU A 31 -15.38 46.68 0.05
C GLU A 31 -15.20 46.21 -1.40
N GLU A 32 -13.96 45.94 -1.82
CA GLU A 32 -13.63 45.40 -3.14
C GLU A 32 -13.78 43.88 -3.21
N MET A 33 -14.03 43.21 -2.07
CA MET A 33 -14.39 41.79 -2.07
C MET A 33 -15.82 41.59 -2.61
N ASP A 34 -15.90 41.26 -3.88
CA ASP A 34 -17.14 40.92 -4.59
C ASP A 34 -17.33 39.41 -4.78
N PHE A 35 -16.77 38.61 -3.88
CA PHE A 35 -16.84 37.15 -3.86
C PHE A 35 -16.94 36.65 -2.42
N SER A 36 -17.31 35.39 -2.23
CA SER A 36 -17.30 34.75 -0.92
C SER A 36 -16.26 33.64 -0.84
N LEU A 37 -15.89 33.28 0.39
CA LEU A 37 -15.02 32.15 0.69
C LEU A 37 -15.82 31.12 1.49
N GLU A 38 -15.67 29.86 1.16
CA GLU A 38 -16.30 28.74 1.86
C GLU A 38 -15.25 27.68 2.21
N GLU A 39 -15.48 26.91 3.26
CA GLU A 39 -14.63 25.77 3.59
C GLU A 39 -15.19 24.52 2.90
N ARG A 40 -14.37 23.85 2.09
CA ARG A 40 -14.72 22.56 1.46
C ARG A 40 -13.52 21.64 1.53
N ASP A 41 -13.72 20.44 2.08
CA ASP A 41 -12.68 19.42 2.23
C ASP A 41 -11.39 19.97 2.88
N GLY A 42 -11.51 20.84 3.89
CA GLY A 42 -10.38 21.45 4.61
C GLY A 42 -9.63 22.55 3.85
N HIS A 43 -10.16 22.99 2.70
CA HIS A 43 -9.62 24.09 1.90
C HIS A 43 -10.57 25.28 1.90
N ILE A 44 -10.02 26.49 1.81
CA ILE A 44 -10.79 27.72 1.64
C ILE A 44 -10.98 27.94 0.15
N VAL A 45 -12.23 27.91 -0.32
CA VAL A 45 -12.60 27.87 -1.72
C VAL A 45 -13.25 29.19 -2.14
N TYR A 46 -12.83 29.69 -3.30
CA TYR A 46 -13.40 30.83 -3.98
C TYR A 46 -14.80 30.53 -4.52
N VAL A 47 -15.75 31.37 -4.14
CA VAL A 47 -17.14 31.31 -4.61
C VAL A 47 -17.48 32.63 -5.29
N PRO A 48 -17.69 32.62 -6.62
CA PRO A 48 -17.99 33.83 -7.38
C PRO A 48 -19.36 34.40 -6.99
N SER A 49 -19.51 35.72 -7.09
CA SER A 49 -20.81 36.36 -6.88
C SER A 49 -21.70 36.16 -8.10
N LYS A 50 -23.00 35.88 -7.88
CA LYS A 50 -23.97 35.58 -8.95
C LYS A 50 -24.15 36.71 -9.98
N SER A 51 -23.69 37.91 -9.68
CA SER A 51 -23.93 39.12 -10.48
C SER A 51 -22.79 39.51 -11.43
N LYS A 52 -21.65 38.79 -11.44
CA LYS A 52 -20.50 39.11 -12.31
C LYS A 52 -19.88 37.87 -12.94
N VAL A 53 -19.30 38.07 -14.13
CA VAL A 53 -18.38 37.11 -14.74
C VAL A 53 -17.02 37.35 -14.09
N ASP A 54 -16.65 36.49 -13.15
CA ASP A 54 -15.37 36.57 -12.44
C ASP A 54 -14.23 35.95 -13.26
N GLU A 55 -13.04 36.55 -13.20
CA GLU A 55 -11.82 36.04 -13.85
C GLU A 55 -11.29 34.74 -13.21
N ILE A 56 -11.74 34.44 -11.99
CA ILE A 56 -11.36 33.27 -11.22
C ILE A 56 -12.49 32.23 -11.32
N PRO A 57 -12.22 31.02 -11.83
CA PRO A 57 -13.21 29.95 -11.84
C PRO A 57 -13.67 29.63 -10.41
N GLY A 58 -14.99 29.51 -10.21
CA GLY A 58 -15.53 29.01 -8.96
C GLY A 58 -14.98 27.63 -8.63
N GLY A 59 -14.63 27.38 -7.36
CA GLY A 59 -14.02 26.12 -6.94
C GLY A 59 -12.49 26.18 -6.79
N CYS A 60 -11.82 27.25 -7.22
CA CYS A 60 -10.40 27.44 -6.92
C CYS A 60 -10.17 27.63 -5.42
N PHE A 61 -9.11 27.07 -4.85
CA PHE A 61 -8.79 27.24 -3.43
C PHE A 61 -7.79 28.38 -3.22
N LEU A 62 -7.93 29.09 -2.10
CA LEU A 62 -7.01 30.13 -1.68
C LEU A 62 -5.68 29.48 -1.26
N HIS A 63 -4.62 29.78 -2.00
CA HIS A 63 -3.30 29.21 -1.85
C HIS A 63 -2.35 30.13 -1.07
N MET A 64 -2.34 31.42 -1.41
CA MET A 64 -1.51 32.42 -0.72
C MET A 64 -2.31 33.67 -0.37
N LEU A 65 -1.88 34.29 0.71
CA LEU A 65 -2.29 35.61 1.16
C LEU A 65 -1.00 36.41 1.43
N ASN A 66 -0.81 37.54 0.73
CA ASN A 66 0.39 38.38 0.80
C ASN A 66 1.71 37.59 0.68
N ASP A 67 1.82 36.78 -0.38
CA ASP A 67 2.98 35.93 -0.68
C ASP A 67 3.32 34.88 0.39
N GLN A 68 2.44 34.69 1.37
CA GLN A 68 2.55 33.65 2.39
C GLN A 68 1.48 32.58 2.18
N LEU A 69 1.86 31.32 2.35
CA LEU A 69 0.93 30.20 2.25
C LEU A 69 -0.13 30.32 3.32
N VAL A 70 -1.40 30.17 2.95
CA VAL A 70 -2.52 30.19 3.92
C VAL A 70 -2.35 29.09 4.98
N SER A 71 -1.79 27.95 4.60
CA SER A 71 -1.45 26.86 5.52
C SER A 71 -0.38 27.24 6.56
N SER A 72 0.51 28.18 6.26
CA SER A 72 1.52 28.66 7.20
C SER A 72 0.94 29.55 8.30
N PHE A 73 -0.22 30.17 8.06
CA PHE A 73 -0.94 30.94 9.08
C PHE A 73 -1.77 30.07 10.02
N GLY A 74 -2.00 28.80 9.69
CA GLY A 74 -2.89 27.92 10.47
C GLY A 74 -4.35 28.40 10.52
N LEU A 75 -4.75 29.28 9.59
CA LEU A 75 -6.09 29.85 9.57
C LEU A 75 -7.06 28.86 8.92
N ASN A 76 -8.15 28.56 9.62
CA ASN A 76 -9.35 27.99 9.04
C ASN A 76 -10.17 29.11 8.34
N LEU A 77 -11.35 28.78 7.80
CA LEU A 77 -12.20 29.79 7.17
C LEU A 77 -12.50 30.96 8.11
N GLY A 78 -12.81 30.68 9.39
CA GLY A 78 -13.12 31.69 10.39
C GLY A 78 -11.96 32.68 10.59
N GLY A 79 -10.75 32.16 10.84
CA GLY A 79 -9.57 33.00 11.02
C GLY A 79 -9.18 33.78 9.76
N THR A 80 -9.43 33.21 8.58
CA THR A 80 -9.18 33.91 7.31
C THR A 80 -10.18 35.05 7.11
N LEU A 81 -11.47 34.84 7.40
CA LEU A 81 -12.48 35.89 7.33
C LEU A 81 -12.23 37.00 8.37
N GLU A 82 -11.75 36.63 9.57
CA GLU A 82 -11.32 37.60 10.59
C GLU A 82 -10.14 38.44 10.10
N TYR A 83 -9.11 37.81 9.52
CA TYR A 83 -7.99 38.52 8.91
C TYR A 83 -8.46 39.47 7.80
N LEU A 84 -9.32 39.01 6.88
CA LEU A 84 -9.90 39.85 5.82
C LEU A 84 -10.84 40.94 6.35
N SER A 85 -11.26 40.88 7.62
CA SER A 85 -12.15 41.88 8.19
C SER A 85 -11.42 43.14 8.66
N SER A 86 -10.11 43.06 8.91
CA SER A 86 -9.29 44.16 9.42
C SER A 86 -8.84 45.11 8.31
N SER A 87 -9.14 46.40 8.44
CA SER A 87 -8.69 47.43 7.49
C SER A 87 -7.18 47.63 7.49
N GLU A 88 -6.48 47.23 8.57
CA GLU A 88 -5.02 47.38 8.70
C GLU A 88 -4.23 46.41 7.81
N HIS A 89 -4.86 45.34 7.33
CA HIS A 89 -4.18 44.32 6.52
C HIS A 89 -4.18 44.64 5.03
N TYR A 90 -4.87 45.70 4.60
CA TYR A 90 -4.92 46.11 3.20
C TYR A 90 -3.74 47.03 2.85
N PRO A 91 -3.19 46.94 1.62
CA PRO A 91 -3.66 46.12 0.51
C PRO A 91 -3.31 44.63 0.63
N LEU A 92 -4.16 43.79 0.03
CA LEU A 92 -4.02 42.33 0.04
C LEU A 92 -3.82 41.76 -1.35
N THR A 93 -2.93 40.78 -1.45
CA THR A 93 -2.81 39.89 -2.61
C THR A 93 -3.31 38.51 -2.24
N LEU A 94 -4.37 38.07 -2.90
CA LEU A 94 -4.91 36.72 -2.79
C LEU A 94 -4.52 35.92 -4.03
N VAL A 95 -3.94 34.74 -3.85
CA VAL A 95 -3.63 33.83 -4.96
C VAL A 95 -4.46 32.57 -4.81
N PHE A 96 -5.28 32.30 -5.82
CA PHE A 96 -6.13 31.14 -5.93
C PHE A 96 -5.56 30.14 -6.92
N ARG A 97 -5.73 28.85 -6.64
CA ARG A 97 -5.31 27.76 -7.52
C ARG A 97 -6.50 26.89 -7.89
N ALA A 98 -6.59 26.54 -9.17
CA ALA A 98 -7.50 25.49 -9.61
C ALA A 98 -6.92 24.13 -9.20
N GLU A 99 -7.73 23.30 -8.54
CA GLU A 99 -7.43 21.86 -8.42
C GLU A 99 -7.41 21.29 -9.85
N HIS A 100 -6.42 20.45 -10.18
CA HIS A 100 -6.40 19.80 -11.49
C HIS A 100 -7.73 19.06 -11.73
N GLY A 101 -8.54 19.53 -12.67
CA GLY A 101 -9.74 18.81 -13.13
C GLY A 101 -11.09 19.56 -13.18
N GLN A 102 -11.14 20.90 -13.18
CA GLN A 102 -12.39 21.65 -13.42
C GLN A 102 -12.47 22.40 -14.77
N GLU A 103 -11.81 21.88 -15.81
CA GLU A 103 -12.29 22.11 -17.18
C GLU A 103 -13.01 20.83 -17.65
N GLY A 104 -14.34 20.84 -17.55
CA GLY A 104 -15.21 19.82 -18.13
C GLY A 104 -16.04 19.04 -17.11
N ASN A 105 -17.32 18.88 -17.44
CA ASN A 105 -18.28 17.95 -16.84
C ASN A 105 -17.81 16.48 -16.96
N HIS A 106 -16.71 16.11 -16.31
CA HIS A 106 -16.31 14.71 -16.20
C HIS A 106 -16.91 14.14 -14.92
N THR A 107 -17.94 13.33 -15.12
CA THR A 107 -18.48 12.36 -14.17
C THR A 107 -17.33 11.76 -13.36
N LYS A 108 -17.32 12.02 -12.04
CA LYS A 108 -16.37 11.45 -11.08
C LYS A 108 -16.28 9.93 -11.33
N LYS A 109 -15.18 9.43 -11.88
CA LYS A 109 -14.95 7.98 -11.94
C LYS A 109 -14.75 7.49 -10.52
N LYS A 110 -15.78 6.85 -9.96
CA LYS A 110 -15.73 6.23 -8.64
C LYS A 110 -14.64 5.17 -8.63
N PHE A 111 -13.65 5.34 -7.76
CA PHE A 111 -12.63 4.33 -7.52
C PHE A 111 -13.22 3.25 -6.61
N THR A 112 -13.37 2.03 -7.12
CA THR A 112 -13.99 0.91 -6.41
C THR A 112 -13.02 -0.24 -6.28
N TYR A 113 -12.99 -0.86 -5.11
CA TYR A 113 -12.20 -2.06 -4.84
C TYR A 113 -13.06 -3.33 -4.86
N PRO A 114 -12.50 -4.47 -5.30
CA PRO A 114 -11.22 -4.59 -5.98
C PRO A 114 -11.26 -3.94 -7.38
N VAL A 115 -10.13 -3.39 -7.83
CA VAL A 115 -9.97 -2.91 -9.21
C VAL A 115 -9.91 -4.12 -10.15
N PRO A 116 -10.38 -3.99 -11.41
CA PRO A 116 -10.22 -5.04 -12.41
C PRO A 116 -8.74 -5.40 -12.63
N ASP A 117 -8.44 -6.66 -12.95
CA ASP A 117 -7.05 -7.10 -13.19
C ASP A 117 -6.39 -6.38 -14.39
N ASN A 118 -7.20 -5.85 -15.31
CA ASN A 118 -6.76 -5.02 -16.44
C ASN A 118 -6.88 -3.51 -16.15
N PHE A 119 -6.84 -3.07 -14.89
CA PHE A 119 -7.02 -1.67 -14.50
C PHE A 119 -6.03 -0.72 -15.20
N PHE A 120 -4.77 -1.13 -15.37
CA PHE A 120 -3.74 -0.38 -16.11
C PHE A 120 -3.75 -0.63 -17.63
N GLY A 121 -4.74 -1.36 -18.13
CA GLY A 121 -4.79 -1.79 -19.53
C GLY A 121 -3.89 -3.00 -19.80
N GLU A 122 -3.49 -3.14 -21.06
CA GLU A 122 -2.56 -4.18 -21.49
C GLU A 122 -1.13 -3.83 -21.04
N ILE A 123 -0.51 -4.75 -20.30
CA ILE A 123 0.88 -4.60 -19.82
C ILE A 123 1.78 -5.43 -20.74
N ALA A 124 2.63 -4.74 -21.51
CA ALA A 124 3.58 -5.40 -22.40
C ALA A 124 4.65 -6.17 -21.59
N PRO A 125 5.03 -7.40 -21.99
CA PRO A 125 6.09 -8.15 -21.30
C PRO A 125 7.41 -7.39 -21.22
N LEU A 126 8.15 -7.56 -20.13
CA LEU A 126 9.49 -7.00 -19.99
C LEU A 126 10.44 -7.57 -21.04
N THR A 127 11.29 -6.72 -21.60
CA THR A 127 12.40 -7.14 -22.46
C THR A 127 13.52 -7.79 -21.64
N ASP A 128 14.36 -8.61 -22.27
CA ASP A 128 15.53 -9.22 -21.60
C ASP A 128 16.47 -8.18 -20.97
N LYS A 129 16.58 -7.00 -21.60
CA LYS A 129 17.36 -5.88 -21.08
C LYS A 129 16.75 -5.29 -19.81
N GLU A 130 15.43 -5.13 -19.77
CA GLU A 130 14.71 -4.68 -18.57
C GLU A 130 14.83 -5.72 -17.46
N ILE A 131 14.65 -7.01 -17.76
CA ILE A 131 14.82 -8.09 -16.79
C ILE A 131 16.22 -8.04 -16.19
N ALA A 132 17.28 -7.99 -17.02
CA ALA A 132 18.66 -7.89 -16.52
C ALA A 132 18.90 -6.63 -15.66
N HIS A 133 18.33 -5.49 -16.07
CA HIS A 133 18.42 -4.24 -15.31
C HIS A 133 17.76 -4.36 -13.93
N TYR A 134 16.51 -4.82 -13.88
CA TYR A 134 15.73 -4.90 -12.65
C TYR A 134 16.23 -6.00 -11.72
N THR A 135 16.71 -7.13 -12.23
CA THR A 135 17.42 -8.14 -11.44
C THR A 135 18.59 -7.52 -10.69
N LYS A 136 19.49 -6.84 -11.42
CA LYS A 136 20.68 -6.20 -10.82
C LYS A 136 20.29 -5.11 -9.83
N LEU A 137 19.27 -4.32 -10.15
CA LEU A 137 18.76 -3.26 -9.28
C LEU A 137 18.25 -3.84 -7.96
N ALA A 138 17.38 -4.85 -7.99
CA ALA A 138 16.81 -5.42 -6.78
C ALA A 138 17.86 -6.13 -5.92
N GLN A 139 18.80 -6.84 -6.55
CA GLN A 139 19.93 -7.49 -5.85
C GLN A 139 20.81 -6.47 -5.11
N SER A 140 20.94 -5.23 -5.61
CA SER A 140 21.71 -4.19 -4.94
C SER A 140 21.15 -3.77 -3.57
N TRP A 141 19.87 -4.08 -3.27
CA TRP A 141 19.22 -3.70 -2.02
C TRP A 141 19.44 -4.69 -0.88
N VAL A 142 19.86 -5.92 -1.19
CA VAL A 142 19.97 -7.02 -0.22
C VAL A 142 20.86 -6.64 0.94
N LYS A 143 22.07 -6.13 0.67
CA LYS A 143 23.02 -5.74 1.73
C LYS A 143 22.38 -4.75 2.70
N GLY A 144 21.71 -3.71 2.19
CA GLY A 144 21.08 -2.69 3.02
C GLY A 144 19.93 -3.22 3.88
N LEU A 145 19.17 -4.21 3.40
CA LEU A 145 18.17 -4.90 4.20
C LEU A 145 18.81 -5.75 5.30
N LEU A 146 19.83 -6.54 4.97
CA LEU A 146 20.50 -7.42 5.92
C LEU A 146 21.19 -6.62 7.03
N ASP A 147 21.91 -5.55 6.67
CA ASP A 147 22.53 -4.62 7.63
C ASP A 147 21.47 -4.02 8.57
N ALA A 148 20.33 -3.56 8.04
CA ALA A 148 19.25 -3.01 8.86
C ALA A 148 18.56 -4.07 9.74
N SER A 149 18.63 -5.35 9.36
CA SER A 149 18.06 -6.46 10.14
C SER A 149 18.90 -6.83 11.38
N THR A 150 20.19 -6.47 11.41
CA THR A 150 21.14 -6.87 12.47
C THR A 150 21.77 -5.69 13.21
N SER A 151 22.02 -4.57 12.52
CA SER A 151 22.69 -3.41 13.11
C SER A 151 21.78 -2.62 14.04
N ASN A 152 22.34 -2.05 15.10
CA ASN A 152 21.64 -1.06 15.93
C ASN A 152 21.83 0.37 15.42
N GLU A 153 22.63 0.57 14.37
CA GLU A 153 22.83 1.89 13.78
C GLU A 153 21.52 2.47 13.22
N GLY A 154 21.17 3.68 13.66
CA GLY A 154 19.94 4.36 13.25
C GLY A 154 18.65 3.78 13.84
N PHE A 155 18.75 2.90 14.84
CA PHE A 155 17.62 2.30 15.54
C PHE A 155 17.71 2.50 17.05
N GLU A 156 16.60 2.94 17.64
CA GLU A 156 16.36 2.92 19.07
C GLU A 156 15.27 1.91 19.38
N TYR A 157 15.46 1.12 20.44
CA TYR A 157 14.40 0.26 20.95
C TYR A 157 13.30 1.12 21.57
N ILE A 158 12.05 0.87 21.18
CA ILE A 158 10.91 1.65 21.67
C ILE A 158 10.07 0.85 22.68
N CYS A 159 9.63 -0.35 22.31
CA CYS A 159 8.93 -1.26 23.22
C CYS A 159 8.78 -2.67 22.64
N THR A 160 8.32 -3.60 23.49
CA THR A 160 7.77 -4.89 23.07
C THR A 160 6.25 -4.83 23.10
N LYS A 161 5.58 -5.17 21.99
CA LYS A 161 4.12 -5.16 21.88
C LYS A 161 3.63 -6.30 20.99
N ASN A 162 2.64 -7.07 21.46
CA ASN A 162 2.13 -8.26 20.76
C ASN A 162 3.26 -9.25 20.38
N ASP A 163 4.21 -9.43 21.30
CA ASP A 163 5.46 -10.20 21.17
C ASP A 163 6.36 -9.74 20.01
N VAL A 164 6.25 -8.47 19.63
CA VAL A 164 7.13 -7.84 18.65
C VAL A 164 8.00 -6.80 19.36
N ASP A 165 9.31 -6.93 19.24
CA ASP A 165 10.23 -5.87 19.60
C ASP A 165 10.25 -4.83 18.49
N VAL A 166 9.89 -3.60 18.86
CA VAL A 166 9.76 -2.47 17.94
C VAL A 166 10.94 -1.54 18.12
N TYR A 167 11.62 -1.28 17.01
CA TYR A 167 12.70 -0.32 16.90
C TYR A 167 12.30 0.78 15.91
N GLN A 168 12.68 2.01 16.22
CA GLN A 168 12.44 3.16 15.36
C GLN A 168 13.67 4.07 15.35
N GLY A 169 13.92 4.73 14.24
CA GLY A 169 14.91 5.79 14.15
C GLY A 169 14.97 6.38 12.75
N THR A 170 16.17 6.74 12.31
CA THR A 170 16.44 7.37 11.01
C THR A 170 17.81 6.96 10.51
N ARG A 171 17.97 6.79 9.19
CA ARG A 171 19.31 6.62 8.59
C ARG A 171 20.11 7.93 8.67
N PRO A 172 21.44 7.88 8.79
CA PRO A 172 22.28 9.07 8.70
C PRO A 172 21.94 9.91 7.46
N GLY A 173 21.64 11.20 7.66
CA GLY A 173 21.29 12.14 6.59
C GLY A 173 19.83 12.06 6.09
N SER A 174 18.98 11.20 6.65
CA SER A 174 17.56 11.11 6.31
C SER A 174 16.68 11.62 7.45
N GLN A 175 15.58 12.29 7.11
CA GLN A 175 14.52 12.66 8.05
C GLN A 175 13.37 11.65 8.06
N LEU A 176 13.46 10.60 7.23
CA LEU A 176 12.39 9.61 7.09
C LEU A 176 12.56 8.51 8.14
N HIS A 177 11.45 8.17 8.79
CA HIS A 177 11.42 7.10 9.77
C HIS A 177 11.86 5.76 9.18
N LEU A 178 12.82 5.17 9.87
CA LEU A 178 13.25 3.79 9.69
C LEU A 178 12.64 2.97 10.84
N ILE A 179 11.93 1.91 10.48
CA ILE A 179 11.19 1.07 11.43
C ILE A 179 11.66 -0.36 11.28
N ARG A 180 11.80 -1.05 12.42
CA ARG A 180 12.08 -2.48 12.46
C ARG A 180 11.20 -3.17 13.49
N GLY A 181 10.55 -4.25 13.07
CA GLY A 181 9.84 -5.17 13.96
C GLY A 181 10.54 -6.52 13.99
N VAL A 182 10.74 -7.09 15.18
CA VAL A 182 11.36 -8.41 15.37
C VAL A 182 10.43 -9.29 16.19
N THR A 183 10.18 -10.51 15.74
CA THR A 183 9.43 -11.52 16.50
C THR A 183 9.97 -12.90 16.20
N ARG A 184 9.73 -13.84 17.11
CA ARG A 184 9.93 -15.27 16.87
C ARG A 184 8.62 -15.92 16.43
N VAL A 185 8.68 -16.82 15.45
CA VAL A 185 7.51 -17.48 14.85
C VAL A 185 7.76 -18.97 14.69
N LYS A 186 6.79 -19.81 15.04
CA LYS A 186 6.83 -21.23 14.69
C LYS A 186 6.59 -21.38 13.19
N ALA A 187 7.64 -21.62 12.41
CA ALA A 187 7.60 -21.64 10.96
C ALA A 187 8.67 -22.57 10.38
N SER A 188 8.32 -23.27 9.29
CA SER A 188 9.26 -23.97 8.42
C SER A 188 9.74 -23.08 7.27
N LYS A 189 10.75 -23.56 6.54
CA LYS A 189 11.27 -22.90 5.33
C LYS A 189 10.18 -22.68 4.28
N ASP A 190 9.25 -23.62 4.14
CA ASP A 190 8.19 -23.53 3.13
C ASP A 190 7.14 -22.47 3.51
N GLU A 191 6.85 -22.30 4.80
CA GLU A 191 6.00 -21.19 5.24
C GLU A 191 6.68 -19.83 5.06
N ALA A 192 7.98 -19.73 5.32
CA ALA A 192 8.74 -18.52 5.04
C ALA A 192 8.72 -18.18 3.54
N ARG A 193 8.97 -19.16 2.65
CA ARG A 193 8.87 -18.98 1.19
C ARG A 193 7.50 -18.51 0.74
N ALA A 194 6.43 -19.10 1.28
CA ALA A 194 5.06 -18.72 0.95
C ALA A 194 4.72 -17.25 1.28
N LEU A 195 5.44 -16.63 2.22
CA LEU A 195 5.29 -15.20 2.53
C LEU A 195 6.13 -14.28 1.65
N MET A 196 7.26 -14.79 1.14
CA MET A 196 8.12 -14.03 0.23
C MET A 196 7.58 -13.98 -1.20
N ILE A 197 6.74 -14.96 -1.58
CA ILE A 197 6.30 -15.16 -2.96
C ILE A 197 4.79 -14.92 -3.07
N SER A 198 4.41 -13.99 -3.95
CA SER A 198 3.02 -13.81 -4.39
C SER A 198 3.01 -13.53 -5.89
N ASP A 199 3.05 -14.62 -6.65
CA ASP A 199 3.14 -14.72 -8.12
C ASP A 199 1.85 -14.35 -8.85
N THR A 200 0.72 -14.28 -8.16
CA THR A 200 -0.55 -13.84 -8.76
C THR A 200 -1.17 -12.70 -7.97
N THR A 201 -1.94 -11.86 -8.67
CA THR A 201 -2.75 -10.80 -8.05
C THR A 201 -3.66 -11.34 -6.93
N GLU A 202 -4.26 -12.52 -7.11
CA GLU A 202 -5.10 -13.15 -6.09
C GLU A 202 -4.30 -13.49 -4.82
N LYS A 203 -3.14 -14.17 -4.97
CA LYS A 203 -2.28 -14.53 -3.84
C LYS A 203 -1.75 -13.28 -3.14
N PHE A 204 -1.37 -12.26 -3.91
CA PHE A 204 -0.90 -10.98 -3.42
C PHE A 204 -1.96 -10.26 -2.58
N ARG A 205 -3.17 -10.07 -3.13
CA ARG A 205 -4.33 -9.48 -2.41
C ARG A 205 -4.62 -10.23 -1.12
N ARG A 206 -4.69 -11.56 -1.20
CA ARG A 206 -4.95 -12.42 -0.03
C ARG A 206 -3.90 -12.22 1.05
N LEU A 207 -2.62 -12.29 0.70
CA LEU A 207 -1.53 -12.14 1.66
C LEU A 207 -1.57 -10.74 2.30
N PHE A 208 -1.62 -9.67 1.49
CA PHE A 208 -1.52 -8.31 1.98
C PHE A 208 -2.72 -7.87 2.83
N HIS A 209 -3.94 -8.34 2.54
CA HIS A 209 -5.07 -8.14 3.44
C HIS A 209 -4.88 -8.77 4.83
N MET A 210 -4.06 -9.81 4.94
CA MET A 210 -3.79 -10.44 6.23
C MET A 210 -2.61 -9.78 6.97
N ILE A 211 -1.59 -9.31 6.25
CA ILE A 211 -0.34 -8.81 6.87
C ILE A 211 -0.25 -7.29 7.01
N ASP A 212 -0.99 -6.51 6.21
CA ASP A 212 -0.94 -5.05 6.23
C ASP A 212 -2.33 -4.47 6.53
N ALA A 213 -2.43 -3.72 7.64
CA ALA A 213 -3.71 -3.16 8.10
C ALA A 213 -4.22 -2.00 7.23
N HIS A 214 -3.38 -1.46 6.35
CA HIS A 214 -3.71 -0.34 5.49
C HIS A 214 -3.97 -0.76 4.05
N PHE A 215 -3.56 -1.96 3.65
CA PHE A 215 -3.80 -2.45 2.30
C PHE A 215 -5.31 -2.43 1.94
N GLN A 216 -5.64 -1.73 0.85
CA GLN A 216 -7.00 -1.66 0.31
C GLN A 216 -7.17 -2.59 -0.90
N ASP A 217 -6.21 -2.56 -1.81
CA ASP A 217 -6.17 -3.40 -3.00
C ASP A 217 -4.79 -3.32 -3.68
N GLY A 218 -4.52 -4.21 -4.63
CA GLY A 218 -3.31 -4.18 -5.45
C GLY A 218 -3.28 -5.21 -6.58
N LEU A 219 -2.29 -5.05 -7.46
CA LEU A 219 -2.06 -5.87 -8.65
C LEU A 219 -0.60 -6.31 -8.73
N VAL A 220 -0.38 -7.53 -9.22
CA VAL A 220 0.93 -7.96 -9.74
C VAL A 220 1.00 -7.50 -11.19
N LEU A 221 1.96 -6.65 -11.52
CA LEU A 221 2.15 -6.07 -12.86
C LEU A 221 3.08 -6.94 -13.71
N HIS A 222 4.18 -7.38 -13.11
CA HIS A 222 5.17 -8.27 -13.74
C HIS A 222 5.65 -9.29 -12.75
N GLN A 223 6.09 -10.44 -13.26
CA GLN A 223 6.89 -11.41 -12.51
C GLN A 223 7.98 -11.97 -13.41
N PHE A 224 9.13 -12.30 -12.82
CA PHE A 224 10.18 -13.00 -13.53
C PHE A 224 10.99 -13.91 -12.59
N PRO A 225 11.53 -15.03 -13.10
CA PRO A 225 11.55 -15.46 -14.51
C PRO A 225 10.16 -15.83 -15.08
N ALA A 226 9.97 -15.74 -16.40
CA ALA A 226 8.65 -15.93 -17.03
C ALA A 226 8.02 -17.32 -16.75
N ASN A 227 8.86 -18.35 -16.55
CA ASN A 227 8.44 -19.72 -16.24
C ASN A 227 8.52 -20.05 -14.75
N TYR A 228 8.35 -19.04 -13.89
CA TYR A 228 8.41 -19.19 -12.45
C TYR A 228 7.44 -20.27 -11.94
N ARG A 229 7.93 -21.14 -11.03
CA ARG A 229 7.12 -22.14 -10.35
C ARG A 229 7.18 -21.88 -8.85
N ALA A 230 6.07 -21.43 -8.27
CA ALA A 230 6.01 -21.29 -6.82
C ALA A 230 6.24 -22.66 -6.13
N PRO A 231 6.99 -22.74 -5.02
CA PRO A 231 7.62 -21.65 -4.27
C PRO A 231 9.14 -21.54 -4.51
N GLU A 232 9.62 -21.73 -5.75
CA GLU A 232 11.04 -21.65 -6.09
C GLU A 232 11.61 -20.24 -5.84
N VAL A 233 12.92 -20.12 -5.64
CA VAL A 233 13.62 -18.84 -5.56
C VAL A 233 14.90 -18.93 -6.42
N PRO A 234 15.40 -17.83 -6.99
CA PRO A 234 14.97 -16.43 -6.80
C PRO A 234 13.63 -16.10 -7.46
N PHE A 235 12.87 -15.20 -6.83
CA PHE A 235 11.61 -14.67 -7.35
C PHE A 235 11.67 -13.15 -7.44
N PHE A 236 11.19 -12.58 -8.54
CA PHE A 236 11.06 -11.14 -8.72
C PHE A 236 9.65 -10.79 -9.16
N SER A 237 9.12 -9.69 -8.64
CA SER A 237 7.86 -9.16 -9.14
C SER A 237 7.79 -7.64 -9.06
N MET A 238 7.01 -7.05 -9.95
CA MET A 238 6.62 -5.64 -9.86
C MET A 238 5.16 -5.59 -9.46
N LYS A 239 4.87 -4.80 -8.43
CA LYS A 239 3.53 -4.69 -7.85
C LYS A 239 3.09 -3.25 -7.74
N TRP A 240 1.79 -3.08 -7.73
CA TRP A 240 1.14 -1.84 -7.38
C TRP A 240 0.09 -2.10 -6.30
N ALA A 241 -0.03 -1.19 -5.32
CA ALA A 241 -1.04 -1.29 -4.28
C ALA A 241 -1.53 0.07 -3.81
N VAL A 242 -2.72 0.07 -3.23
CA VAL A 242 -3.31 1.20 -2.52
C VAL A 242 -3.29 0.95 -1.02
N MET A 243 -2.74 1.91 -0.31
CA MET A 243 -2.64 1.96 1.14
C MET A 243 -3.59 3.03 1.67
N GLY A 244 -4.57 2.59 2.45
CA GLY A 244 -5.54 3.43 3.13
C GLY A 244 -4.90 4.29 4.22
N SER A 245 -5.59 5.36 4.59
CA SER A 245 -5.17 6.26 5.66
C SER A 245 -6.36 6.61 6.54
N PRO A 246 -6.21 6.75 7.87
CA PRO A 246 -7.28 7.22 8.73
C PRO A 246 -7.48 8.73 8.55
N GLY A 247 -8.72 9.19 8.69
CA GLY A 247 -9.07 10.62 8.64
C GLY A 247 -9.14 11.21 7.22
N PRO A 248 -9.15 12.54 7.07
CA PRO A 248 -9.36 13.23 5.79
C PRO A 248 -8.10 13.26 4.90
N VAL A 249 -7.23 12.25 5.00
CA VAL A 249 -5.99 12.20 4.23
C VAL A 249 -6.19 11.28 3.03
N TRP A 250 -5.76 11.74 1.84
CA TRP A 250 -5.84 10.94 0.62
C TRP A 250 -5.12 9.60 0.76
N PHE A 251 -5.64 8.57 0.10
CA PHE A 251 -4.97 7.28 0.10
C PHE A 251 -3.68 7.36 -0.70
N ARG A 252 -2.75 6.47 -0.37
CA ARG A 252 -1.46 6.39 -1.08
C ARG A 252 -1.50 5.23 -2.03
N ASP A 253 -0.90 5.39 -3.18
CA ASP A 253 -0.54 4.26 -4.02
C ASP A 253 0.98 4.10 -4.06
N VAL A 254 1.44 2.88 -4.27
CA VAL A 254 2.86 2.54 -4.38
C VAL A 254 3.05 1.60 -5.54
N CYS A 255 4.08 1.85 -6.36
CA CYS A 255 4.60 0.90 -7.34
C CYS A 255 6.03 0.52 -6.94
N TRP A 256 6.31 -0.77 -6.82
CA TRP A 256 7.62 -1.27 -6.38
C TRP A 256 8.04 -2.52 -7.11
N LEU A 257 9.35 -2.76 -7.10
CA LEU A 257 9.98 -4.02 -7.46
C LEU A 257 10.34 -4.75 -6.17
N GLU A 258 10.13 -6.05 -6.14
CA GLU A 258 10.56 -6.92 -5.06
C GLU A 258 11.42 -8.08 -5.58
N TYR A 259 12.29 -8.58 -4.71
CA TYR A 259 13.18 -9.70 -4.92
C TYR A 259 13.19 -10.57 -3.67
N GLY A 260 12.85 -11.86 -3.83
CA GLY A 260 12.93 -12.87 -2.79
C GLY A 260 13.96 -13.94 -3.11
N ASP A 261 14.76 -14.31 -2.12
CA ASP A 261 15.76 -15.38 -2.23
C ASP A 261 16.08 -16.06 -0.90
N ILE A 262 16.86 -17.14 -0.99
CA ILE A 262 17.52 -17.79 0.14
C ILE A 262 19.01 -17.79 -0.11
N ILE A 263 19.77 -17.27 0.84
CA ILE A 263 21.24 -17.22 0.78
C ILE A 263 21.85 -17.87 2.01
N ILE A 264 23.15 -18.15 1.91
CA ILE A 264 23.97 -18.58 3.04
C ILE A 264 24.84 -17.38 3.43
N ASP A 265 24.80 -16.98 4.70
CA ASP A 265 25.64 -15.90 5.21
C ASP A 265 27.11 -16.33 5.38
N GLU A 266 27.98 -15.39 5.73
CA GLU A 266 29.41 -15.64 5.95
C GLU A 266 29.69 -16.65 7.08
N ALA A 267 28.75 -16.81 8.01
CA ALA A 267 28.83 -17.77 9.11
C ALA A 267 28.26 -19.15 8.74
N GLY A 268 27.80 -19.34 7.50
CA GLY A 268 27.24 -20.60 7.02
C GLY A 268 25.75 -20.80 7.36
N ASN A 269 25.07 -19.78 7.89
CA ASN A 269 23.65 -19.87 8.21
C ASN A 269 22.81 -19.55 6.98
N GLU A 270 21.81 -20.40 6.73
CA GLU A 270 20.80 -20.12 5.72
C GLU A 270 19.82 -19.05 6.22
N LEU A 271 19.55 -18.05 5.39
CA LEU A 271 18.53 -17.03 5.63
C LEU A 271 17.69 -16.80 4.38
N GLY A 272 16.37 -16.69 4.58
CA GLY A 272 15.45 -16.26 3.54
C GLY A 272 15.18 -14.76 3.67
N PHE A 273 15.00 -14.07 2.55
CA PHE A 273 14.57 -12.67 2.56
C PHE A 273 13.67 -12.32 1.39
N GLY A 274 12.84 -11.30 1.58
CA GLY A 274 12.17 -10.57 0.52
C GLY A 274 12.49 -9.08 0.69
N VAL A 275 13.05 -8.44 -0.33
CA VAL A 275 13.41 -7.01 -0.33
C VAL A 275 12.67 -6.27 -1.42
N GLY A 276 12.31 -5.02 -1.19
CA GLY A 276 11.69 -4.18 -2.20
C GLY A 276 12.00 -2.69 -2.05
N SER A 277 11.81 -1.97 -3.15
CA SER A 277 11.92 -0.51 -3.22
C SER A 277 11.09 0.01 -4.39
N SER A 278 10.62 1.25 -4.28
CA SER A 278 9.77 1.87 -5.30
C SER A 278 10.51 2.03 -6.62
N ILE A 279 9.79 1.79 -7.72
CA ILE A 279 10.27 2.01 -9.08
C ILE A 279 9.25 2.81 -9.88
N ALA A 280 9.71 3.46 -10.94
CA ALA A 280 8.84 4.08 -11.94
C ALA A 280 8.63 3.11 -13.10
N ARG A 281 7.37 2.99 -13.56
CA ARG A 281 6.98 2.19 -14.72
C ARG A 281 6.01 2.98 -15.61
N PRO A 282 6.21 3.04 -16.93
CA PRO A 282 5.32 3.78 -17.83
C PRO A 282 3.88 3.24 -17.82
N GLU A 283 3.71 1.93 -17.63
CA GLU A 283 2.41 1.25 -17.49
C GLU A 283 1.71 1.54 -16.16
N CYS A 284 2.40 2.09 -15.16
CA CYS A 284 1.86 2.41 -13.84
C CYS A 284 2.12 3.89 -13.48
N PRO A 285 1.49 4.84 -14.22
CA PRO A 285 1.62 6.27 -13.95
C PRO A 285 1.00 6.64 -12.59
N THR A 286 1.24 7.87 -12.13
CA THR A 286 0.58 8.42 -10.94
C THR A 286 -0.94 8.47 -11.14
N LEU A 287 -1.69 8.22 -10.07
CA LEU A 287 -3.16 8.15 -10.10
C LEU A 287 -3.80 9.33 -9.37
N GLU A 288 -3.24 10.53 -9.55
CA GLU A 288 -3.72 11.76 -8.92
C GLU A 288 -5.19 12.06 -9.28
N ASN A 289 -5.62 11.68 -10.49
CA ASN A 289 -7.00 11.76 -10.96
C ASN A 289 -7.99 10.88 -10.15
N TYR A 290 -7.48 9.93 -9.36
CA TYR A 290 -8.23 9.10 -8.43
C TYR A 290 -8.06 9.54 -6.97
N LYS A 291 -7.50 10.74 -6.71
CA LYS A 291 -7.13 11.24 -5.38
C LYS A 291 -6.20 10.29 -4.63
N LEU A 292 -5.25 9.70 -5.36
CA LEU A 292 -4.17 8.90 -4.80
C LEU A 292 -2.86 9.68 -4.84
N VAL A 293 -2.14 9.67 -3.72
CA VAL A 293 -0.78 10.23 -3.62
C VAL A 293 0.22 9.12 -3.84
N ARG A 294 1.12 9.25 -4.83
CA ARG A 294 2.20 8.28 -5.04
C ARG A 294 3.22 8.37 -3.89
N ALA A 295 3.19 7.40 -3.00
CA ALA A 295 4.21 7.23 -1.97
C ALA A 295 5.45 6.52 -2.54
N GLU A 296 6.57 6.68 -1.84
CA GLU A 296 7.86 6.12 -2.21
C GLU A 296 8.38 5.25 -1.07
N ILE A 297 8.57 3.96 -1.34
CA ILE A 297 9.29 3.05 -0.45
C ILE A 297 10.77 3.14 -0.81
N LEU A 298 11.58 3.64 0.12
CA LEU A 298 13.03 3.70 -0.08
C LEU A 298 13.64 2.31 0.14
N SER A 299 13.18 1.61 1.17
CA SER A 299 13.60 0.25 1.49
C SER A 299 12.50 -0.43 2.30
N THR A 300 12.14 -1.65 1.92
CA THR A 300 11.27 -2.52 2.70
C THR A 300 11.75 -3.95 2.59
N GLY A 301 11.50 -4.78 3.59
CA GLY A 301 11.74 -6.20 3.44
C GLY A 301 11.57 -7.03 4.70
N TYR A 302 11.41 -8.32 4.49
CA TYR A 302 11.38 -9.35 5.52
C TYR A 302 12.66 -10.19 5.48
N VAL A 303 13.16 -10.57 6.65
CA VAL A 303 14.27 -11.51 6.80
C VAL A 303 13.83 -12.62 7.75
N PHE A 304 14.08 -13.87 7.34
CA PHE A 304 13.73 -15.08 8.06
C PHE A 304 15.02 -15.82 8.41
N LYS A 305 15.28 -16.01 9.70
CA LYS A 305 16.49 -16.70 10.21
C LYS A 305 16.09 -17.83 11.11
N HIS A 306 16.76 -18.98 10.99
CA HIS A 306 16.57 -20.07 11.93
C HIS A 306 17.04 -19.67 13.33
N CYS A 307 16.25 -20.04 14.34
CA CYS A 307 16.69 -19.91 15.73
C CYS A 307 17.63 -21.07 16.05
N ALA A 308 18.87 -20.76 16.44
CA ALA A 308 19.86 -21.78 16.78
C ALA A 308 19.46 -22.60 18.02
N ASP A 309 18.69 -22.01 18.92
CA ASP A 309 18.19 -22.60 20.16
C ASP A 309 16.89 -23.40 19.97
N ASP A 310 16.13 -23.16 18.90
CA ASP A 310 14.87 -23.87 18.63
C ASP A 310 14.62 -24.02 17.11
N PRO A 311 15.00 -25.16 16.51
CA PRO A 311 14.86 -25.40 15.07
C PRO A 311 13.42 -25.34 14.53
N GLY A 312 12.41 -25.43 15.41
CA GLY A 312 11.01 -25.29 15.03
C GLY A 312 10.55 -23.84 14.85
N TYR A 313 11.43 -22.88 15.16
CA TYR A 313 11.15 -21.46 15.10
C TYR A 313 12.12 -20.71 14.20
N MET A 314 11.64 -19.57 13.74
CA MET A 314 12.41 -18.59 12.99
C MET A 314 12.25 -17.21 13.62
N ASP A 315 13.35 -16.45 13.64
CA ASP A 315 13.29 -15.01 13.86
C ASP A 315 12.86 -14.35 12.55
N VAL A 316 11.77 -13.58 12.64
CA VAL A 316 11.19 -12.84 11.53
C VAL A 316 11.38 -11.36 11.80
N ILE A 317 12.15 -10.72 10.93
CA ILE A 317 12.49 -9.31 11.00
C ILE A 317 11.83 -8.59 9.84
N TYR A 318 11.11 -7.51 10.10
CA TYR A 318 10.60 -6.60 9.08
C TYR A 318 11.29 -5.25 9.20
N VAL A 319 11.73 -4.70 8.08
CA VAL A 319 12.32 -3.36 7.99
C VAL A 319 11.55 -2.54 6.98
N ILE A 320 11.24 -1.28 7.29
CA ILE A 320 10.68 -0.34 6.31
C ILE A 320 11.20 1.08 6.55
N GLN A 321 11.46 1.77 5.45
CA GLN A 321 11.63 3.21 5.34
C GLN A 321 10.87 3.68 4.11
N ALA A 322 9.88 4.54 4.33
CA ALA A 322 9.03 5.06 3.27
C ALA A 322 8.78 6.56 3.45
N ASP A 323 8.73 7.27 2.32
CA ASP A 323 8.22 8.62 2.22
C ASP A 323 6.78 8.55 1.71
N PRO A 324 5.78 8.83 2.57
CA PRO A 324 4.39 8.73 2.15
C PRO A 324 3.96 9.87 1.22
N LYS A 325 4.85 10.87 1.00
CA LYS A 325 4.65 12.07 0.20
C LYS A 325 3.41 12.88 0.59
N GLY A 326 3.34 14.09 0.04
CA GLY A 326 2.27 15.04 0.35
C GLY A 326 2.24 15.42 1.83
N TRP A 327 1.14 16.05 2.25
CA TRP A 327 0.97 16.43 3.64
C TRP A 327 0.34 15.29 4.44
N ILE A 328 0.96 14.93 5.57
CA ILE A 328 0.43 14.01 6.57
C ILE A 328 0.69 14.60 7.96
N PRO A 329 -0.33 14.69 8.83
CA PRO A 329 -0.12 15.09 10.21
C PRO A 329 0.89 14.16 10.93
N LYS A 330 1.76 14.73 11.77
CA LYS A 330 2.75 13.94 12.55
C LYS A 330 2.13 12.82 13.38
N TRP A 331 0.94 13.03 13.95
CA TRP A 331 0.24 11.99 14.72
C TRP A 331 -0.09 10.76 13.86
N ALA A 332 -0.46 10.98 12.59
CA ALA A 332 -0.80 9.92 11.66
C ALA A 332 0.48 9.20 11.21
N VAL A 333 1.55 9.93 10.90
CA VAL A 333 2.88 9.36 10.59
C VAL A 333 3.34 8.43 11.72
N ASN A 334 3.25 8.86 12.98
CA ASN A 334 3.61 8.04 14.13
C ASN A 334 2.72 6.79 14.24
N MET A 335 1.39 6.95 14.10
CA MET A 335 0.46 5.83 14.14
C MET A 335 0.77 4.78 13.06
N PHE A 336 1.04 5.20 11.83
CA PHE A 336 1.43 4.32 10.73
C PHE A 336 2.73 3.59 11.01
N ALA A 337 3.75 4.32 11.48
CA ALA A 337 5.06 3.75 11.78
C ALA A 337 4.95 2.56 12.74
N TRP A 338 4.19 2.73 13.83
CA TRP A 338 3.90 1.69 14.80
C TRP A 338 3.16 0.48 14.20
N GLN A 339 2.17 0.71 13.34
CA GLN A 339 1.39 -0.38 12.76
C GLN A 339 2.20 -1.21 11.76
N GLN A 340 3.16 -0.59 11.08
CA GLN A 340 4.08 -1.26 10.17
C GLN A 340 5.01 -2.22 10.91
N ALA A 341 5.58 -1.82 12.06
CA ALA A 341 6.38 -2.74 12.88
C ALA A 341 5.58 -3.99 13.28
N LEU A 342 4.28 -3.84 13.55
CA LEU A 342 3.41 -4.94 13.95
C LEU A 342 3.01 -5.88 12.80
N ASN A 343 3.44 -5.65 11.55
CA ASN A 343 3.22 -6.58 10.44
C ASN A 343 3.77 -7.97 10.74
N VAL A 344 4.92 -8.07 11.44
CA VAL A 344 5.47 -9.37 11.83
C VAL A 344 4.59 -10.11 12.84
N SER A 345 3.85 -9.39 13.69
CA SER A 345 2.84 -10.00 14.58
C SER A 345 1.70 -10.63 13.78
N ARG A 346 1.29 -9.99 12.68
CA ARG A 346 0.24 -10.51 11.78
C ARG A 346 0.74 -11.72 11.01
N ILE A 347 1.97 -11.66 10.49
CA ILE A 347 2.66 -12.81 9.88
C ILE A 347 2.68 -14.00 10.83
N ARG A 348 3.11 -13.82 12.08
CA ARG A 348 3.12 -14.86 13.09
C ARG A 348 1.76 -15.52 13.24
N LYS A 349 0.70 -14.72 13.42
CA LYS A 349 -0.68 -15.20 13.55
C LYS A 349 -1.13 -16.01 12.33
N ILE A 350 -0.74 -15.61 11.12
CA ILE A 350 -1.11 -16.30 9.87
C ILE A 350 -0.37 -17.62 9.75
N ILE A 351 0.96 -17.64 9.95
CA ILE A 351 1.75 -18.88 9.83
C ILE A 351 1.26 -19.89 10.86
N GLU A 352 1.23 -19.52 12.13
CA GLU A 352 0.84 -20.42 13.22
C GLU A 352 -0.64 -20.80 13.15
N GLY A 353 -1.48 -19.88 12.67
CA GLY A 353 -2.89 -20.17 12.36
C GLY A 353 -3.02 -21.22 11.26
N THR A 354 -2.27 -21.08 10.17
CA THR A 354 -2.28 -22.02 9.04
C THR A 354 -1.71 -23.38 9.43
N LEU A 355 -0.64 -23.42 10.23
CA LEU A 355 -0.08 -24.67 10.77
C LEU A 355 -1.12 -25.43 11.61
N ARG A 356 -1.78 -24.74 12.55
CA ARG A 356 -2.87 -25.33 13.35
C ARG A 356 -4.04 -25.78 12.48
N ALA A 357 -4.39 -25.01 11.45
CA ALA A 357 -5.45 -25.37 10.52
C ALA A 357 -5.11 -26.62 9.71
N ARG A 358 -3.84 -26.76 9.25
CA ARG A 358 -3.35 -27.97 8.58
C ARG A 358 -3.44 -29.20 9.47
N GLU A 359 -3.04 -29.09 10.74
CA GLU A 359 -3.15 -30.17 11.72
C GLU A 359 -4.61 -30.59 11.94
N ARG A 360 -5.51 -29.62 12.16
CA ARG A 360 -6.95 -29.86 12.31
C ARG A 360 -7.61 -30.45 11.06
N MET A 361 -7.06 -30.18 9.88
CA MET A 361 -7.56 -30.68 8.59
C MET A 361 -6.78 -31.89 8.06
N SER A 362 -5.93 -32.50 8.88
CA SER A 362 -5.07 -33.63 8.47
C SER A 362 -5.87 -34.83 7.95
N HIS A 363 -7.08 -35.05 8.46
CA HIS A 363 -7.97 -36.15 8.06
C HIS A 363 -8.93 -35.79 6.91
N HIS A 364 -8.91 -34.56 6.39
CA HIS A 364 -9.77 -34.15 5.29
C HIS A 364 -9.18 -34.56 3.92
N GLU A 365 -10.00 -35.23 3.10
CA GLU A 365 -9.62 -35.56 1.72
C GLU A 365 -9.68 -34.31 0.83
N ARG A 366 -8.50 -33.82 0.43
CA ARG A 366 -8.35 -32.57 -0.32
C ARG A 366 -8.06 -32.76 -1.81
N HIS A 367 -7.88 -33.99 -2.29
CA HIS A 367 -7.49 -34.28 -3.68
C HIS A 367 -6.32 -33.42 -4.20
N GLY A 368 -5.32 -33.18 -3.34
CA GLY A 368 -4.16 -32.33 -3.65
C GLY A 368 -4.36 -30.82 -3.46
N ALA A 369 -5.54 -30.35 -3.08
CA ALA A 369 -5.78 -28.95 -2.78
C ALA A 369 -5.00 -28.48 -1.53
N GLU A 370 -4.40 -27.30 -1.64
CA GLU A 370 -3.66 -26.67 -0.55
C GLU A 370 -4.59 -26.19 0.57
N VAL A 371 -4.10 -26.24 1.81
CA VAL A 371 -4.75 -25.55 2.93
C VAL A 371 -4.36 -24.07 2.87
N GLN A 372 -5.37 -23.22 2.78
CA GLN A 372 -5.20 -21.77 2.75
C GLN A 372 -5.78 -21.14 4.01
N GLY A 373 -5.01 -20.26 4.64
CA GLY A 373 -5.47 -19.42 5.74
C GLY A 373 -6.10 -18.13 5.20
N VAL A 374 -7.18 -17.68 5.84
CA VAL A 374 -7.79 -16.38 5.62
C VAL A 374 -8.14 -15.72 6.95
N ILE A 375 -7.98 -14.41 7.04
CA ILE A 375 -8.45 -13.61 8.17
C ILE A 375 -9.76 -12.94 7.74
N ILE A 376 -10.85 -13.22 8.46
CA ILE A 376 -12.15 -12.61 8.22
C ILE A 376 -12.42 -11.66 9.41
N PRO A 377 -12.38 -10.32 9.20
CA PRO A 377 -12.74 -9.38 10.24
C PRO A 377 -14.18 -9.59 10.74
N HIS A 378 -14.42 -9.25 12.00
CA HIS A 378 -15.76 -9.38 12.58
C HIS A 378 -16.80 -8.61 11.76
N GLY A 379 -17.92 -9.28 11.44
CA GLY A 379 -19.02 -8.70 10.66
C GLY A 379 -18.76 -8.62 9.15
N GLN A 380 -17.62 -9.11 8.65
CA GLN A 380 -17.32 -9.14 7.22
C GLN A 380 -17.48 -10.54 6.62
N THR A 381 -17.69 -10.58 5.30
CA THR A 381 -17.80 -11.81 4.51
C THR A 381 -16.57 -11.95 3.63
N HIS A 382 -15.99 -13.15 3.58
CA HIS A 382 -14.98 -13.52 2.60
C HIS A 382 -15.59 -14.45 1.55
N THR A 383 -15.44 -14.10 0.28
CA THR A 383 -16.01 -14.85 -0.85
C THR A 383 -14.90 -15.48 -1.66
N VAL A 384 -15.01 -16.79 -1.90
CA VAL A 384 -14.13 -17.53 -2.81
C VAL A 384 -14.89 -17.80 -4.09
N HIS A 385 -14.35 -17.35 -5.22
CA HIS A 385 -14.93 -17.60 -6.54
C HIS A 385 -14.30 -18.84 -7.16
N ILE A 386 -15.12 -19.85 -7.46
CA ILE A 386 -14.68 -21.10 -8.07
C ILE A 386 -15.21 -21.14 -9.51
N LYS A 387 -14.30 -21.24 -10.49
CA LYS A 387 -14.67 -21.46 -11.89
C LYS A 387 -14.86 -22.97 -12.13
N VAL A 388 -16.05 -23.36 -12.56
CA VAL A 388 -16.37 -24.74 -12.93
C VAL A 388 -16.22 -24.90 -14.44
N ALA A 389 -15.20 -25.64 -14.87
CA ALA A 389 -14.86 -25.77 -16.29
C ALA A 389 -15.62 -26.89 -17.02
N GLN A 390 -16.16 -27.87 -16.30
CA GLN A 390 -16.82 -29.06 -16.86
C GLN A 390 -18.04 -29.44 -16.03
N THR A 391 -19.01 -30.15 -16.60
CA THR A 391 -20.17 -30.70 -15.88
C THR A 391 -20.42 -32.15 -16.30
N PRO A 392 -20.72 -33.08 -15.37
CA PRO A 392 -20.91 -32.84 -13.94
C PRO A 392 -19.58 -32.60 -13.19
N THR A 393 -19.57 -31.66 -12.26
CA THR A 393 -18.43 -31.39 -11.38
C THR A 393 -18.86 -31.56 -9.94
N ARG A 394 -17.95 -32.08 -9.12
CA ARG A 394 -18.13 -32.23 -7.68
C ARG A 394 -17.11 -31.37 -6.96
N ILE A 395 -17.58 -30.56 -6.02
CA ILE A 395 -16.72 -29.74 -5.15
C ILE A 395 -16.74 -30.40 -3.77
N THR A 396 -15.56 -30.79 -3.30
CA THR A 396 -15.31 -31.20 -1.91
C THR A 396 -14.60 -30.04 -1.21
N PHE A 397 -15.03 -29.70 0.00
CA PHE A 397 -14.42 -28.63 0.78
C PHE A 397 -14.40 -28.96 2.26
N GLY A 398 -13.49 -28.30 2.96
CA GLY A 398 -13.31 -28.40 4.40
C GLY A 398 -12.85 -27.06 4.96
N PHE A 399 -13.35 -26.71 6.15
CA PHE A 399 -12.90 -25.50 6.85
C PHE A 399 -12.89 -25.70 8.36
N CYS A 400 -12.12 -24.86 9.04
CA CYS A 400 -12.13 -24.75 10.49
C CYS A 400 -12.00 -23.28 10.90
N SER A 401 -12.53 -22.93 12.08
CA SER A 401 -12.33 -21.61 12.68
C SER A 401 -11.77 -21.77 14.10
N ASN A 402 -10.96 -20.81 14.55
CA ASN A 402 -10.29 -20.89 15.85
C ASN A 402 -11.09 -20.24 16.97
N HIS A 403 -11.74 -19.10 16.69
CA HIS A 403 -12.20 -18.20 17.75
C HIS A 403 -13.70 -17.92 17.73
N TYR A 404 -14.33 -18.02 16.55
CA TYR A 404 -15.70 -17.60 16.36
C TYR A 404 -16.45 -18.59 15.50
N ASP A 405 -17.74 -18.72 15.78
CA ASP A 405 -18.66 -19.35 14.85
C ASP A 405 -18.64 -18.61 13.51
N ILE A 406 -18.75 -19.37 12.43
CA ILE A 406 -18.82 -18.78 11.09
C ILE A 406 -20.10 -19.20 10.39
N GLY A 407 -20.63 -18.30 9.58
CA GLY A 407 -21.65 -18.63 8.58
C GLY A 407 -20.97 -19.15 7.31
N CYS A 408 -21.51 -20.19 6.71
CA CYS A 408 -21.09 -20.67 5.39
C CYS A 408 -22.31 -20.97 4.51
N TYR A 409 -22.24 -20.53 3.25
CA TYR A 409 -23.16 -20.91 2.19
C TYR A 409 -22.43 -20.91 0.85
N ILE A 410 -23.01 -21.61 -0.12
CA ILE A 410 -22.52 -21.71 -1.50
C ILE A 410 -23.62 -21.21 -2.44
N SER A 411 -23.33 -20.13 -3.16
CA SER A 411 -24.21 -19.60 -4.21
C SER A 411 -24.04 -20.36 -5.53
N GLY A 412 -25.07 -20.40 -6.36
CA GLY A 412 -25.05 -21.07 -7.67
C GLY A 412 -25.51 -22.52 -7.66
N LEU A 413 -25.83 -23.07 -6.49
CA LEU A 413 -26.49 -24.37 -6.36
C LEU A 413 -28.00 -24.24 -6.62
N PRO A 414 -28.67 -25.29 -7.14
CA PRO A 414 -30.13 -25.33 -7.23
C PRO A 414 -30.81 -25.04 -5.89
N ALA A 415 -31.92 -24.30 -5.92
CA ALA A 415 -32.66 -23.93 -4.72
C ALA A 415 -33.08 -25.17 -3.91
N GLY A 416 -32.88 -25.14 -2.59
CA GLY A 416 -33.25 -26.23 -1.69
C GLY A 416 -32.18 -27.31 -1.50
N ARG A 417 -31.08 -27.28 -2.27
CA ARG A 417 -29.90 -28.14 -2.00
C ARG A 417 -29.27 -27.80 -0.66
N GLU A 418 -28.68 -28.80 -0.02
CA GLU A 418 -27.78 -28.57 1.11
C GLU A 418 -26.68 -27.57 0.71
N TRP A 419 -26.26 -26.70 1.64
CA TRP A 419 -25.27 -25.62 1.43
C TRP A 419 -25.74 -24.40 0.62
N SER A 420 -26.92 -24.43 0.00
CA SER A 420 -27.51 -23.23 -0.67
C SER A 420 -28.05 -22.17 0.30
N LYS A 421 -28.11 -22.49 1.59
CA LYS A 421 -28.57 -21.60 2.67
C LYS A 421 -27.43 -21.37 3.67
N SER A 422 -27.36 -20.16 4.21
CA SER A 422 -26.43 -19.83 5.30
C SER A 422 -26.68 -20.73 6.50
N LYS A 423 -25.66 -21.53 6.85
CA LYS A 423 -25.60 -22.35 8.06
C LYS A 423 -24.51 -21.81 8.96
N ARG A 424 -24.81 -21.72 10.26
CA ARG A 424 -23.83 -21.31 11.29
C ARG A 424 -23.14 -22.55 11.85
N PHE A 425 -21.82 -22.52 11.92
CA PHE A 425 -20.99 -23.60 12.41
C PHE A 425 -20.20 -23.14 13.63
N SER A 426 -20.21 -23.96 14.68
CA SER A 426 -19.42 -23.67 15.89
C SER A 426 -17.94 -23.87 15.64
N SER A 427 -17.10 -22.99 16.20
CA SER A 427 -15.63 -23.13 16.14
C SER A 427 -15.10 -24.43 16.77
N HIS A 428 -15.90 -25.10 17.60
CA HIS A 428 -15.58 -26.39 18.20
C HIS A 428 -15.83 -27.58 17.26
N VAL A 429 -16.63 -27.42 16.21
CA VAL A 429 -16.85 -28.46 15.19
C VAL A 429 -15.76 -28.32 14.15
N THR A 430 -14.85 -29.29 14.07
CA THR A 430 -13.68 -29.20 13.20
C THR A 430 -13.13 -30.55 12.74
N PRO A 431 -12.71 -30.66 11.47
CA PRO A 431 -13.07 -29.76 10.38
C PRO A 431 -14.56 -29.91 10.02
N VAL A 432 -15.20 -28.83 9.56
CA VAL A 432 -16.50 -28.95 8.90
C VAL A 432 -16.23 -29.35 7.45
N ASN A 433 -16.75 -30.50 7.05
CA ASN A 433 -16.59 -31.02 5.69
C ASN A 433 -17.92 -30.95 4.93
N GLY A 434 -17.83 -30.70 3.63
CA GLY A 434 -18.99 -30.70 2.76
C GLY A 434 -18.63 -31.12 1.34
N GLN A 435 -19.66 -31.56 0.61
CA GLN A 435 -19.56 -31.92 -0.79
C GLN A 435 -20.81 -31.46 -1.52
N VAL A 436 -20.64 -30.83 -2.69
CA VAL A 436 -21.72 -30.38 -3.56
C VAL A 436 -21.43 -30.76 -5.01
N GLY A 437 -22.47 -30.92 -5.83
CA GLY A 437 -22.37 -31.28 -7.25
C GLY A 437 -23.66 -31.12 -8.00
#